data_AF-A0AB33JU96-F1
#
_entry.id   AF-A0AB33JU96-F1
#
_cell.length_a   1.000
_cell.length_b   1.000
_cell.length_c   1.000
_cell.angle_alpha   90.00
_cell.angle_beta   90.00
_cell.angle_gamma   90.00
#
_symmetry.space_group_name_H-M   'P 1'
#
loop_
_entity.id
_entity.type
_entity.pdbx_description
1 polymer ?
#
loop_
_entity_poly.entity_id
_entity_poly.type
_entity_poly.pdbx_seq_one_letter_code
_entity_poly.pdbx_strand_id
1 'polypeptide(L)'
;MVGTAARALIVSERRITGLSQVVIADLVAELGPVWQARRDAELCDRPRRRAVGAGAKYKLVFVDRLLATLVHLRHGVTHDVLACWFGVDRSTITRALGEIRPLLADRGCRVAPGLRLRTLADVIAHLGATGRTGIIDATEIRVRRPAAHRRGRNRFVSGKSRMNAMKALVVTDDRGRLLFCGEVRAGSVADITQARDAGLVDLLADTVHLEILADAGYQGLAAQTCGQVVTPPRKRRGKNLEQVQWLMAHHERARFAHSSRRIPVEHGIAHLKNWRTLARHHGHRHHLPDTIRAVAGLLSDQQATHKRKLPALPAGRTT
;
A
#
# COMPACT_ATOMS: atom_id res chain seq x y z
N MET A 1 14.42 -27.73 -0.23
CA MET A 1 13.72 -27.11 0.91
C MET A 1 14.67 -26.15 1.56
N VAL A 2 14.24 -24.92 1.86
CA VAL A 2 15.01 -24.00 2.69
C VAL A 2 15.23 -24.67 4.04
N GLY A 3 16.49 -24.95 4.41
CA GLY A 3 16.81 -25.53 5.71
C GLY A 3 16.34 -24.63 6.85
N THR A 4 16.09 -25.21 8.02
CA THR A 4 15.62 -24.48 9.22
C THR A 4 16.47 -23.26 9.55
N ALA A 5 17.80 -23.35 9.34
CA ALA A 5 18.73 -22.23 9.52
C ALA A 5 18.46 -21.05 8.58
N ALA A 6 18.19 -21.30 7.30
CA ALA A 6 17.90 -20.25 6.33
C ALA A 6 16.53 -19.60 6.57
N ARG A 7 15.54 -20.37 7.04
CA ARG A 7 14.26 -19.79 7.51
C ARG A 7 14.48 -18.85 8.71
N ALA A 8 15.25 -19.29 9.69
CA ALA A 8 15.56 -18.49 10.88
C ALA A 8 16.23 -17.17 10.49
N LEU A 9 17.17 -17.18 9.55
CA LEU A 9 17.83 -15.97 9.04
C LEU A 9 16.87 -15.02 8.32
N ILE A 10 15.98 -15.53 7.46
CA ILE A 10 14.97 -14.71 6.77
C ILE A 10 14.02 -14.03 7.77
N VAL A 11 13.66 -14.74 8.83
CA VAL A 11 12.78 -14.23 9.88
C VAL A 11 13.50 -13.22 10.78
N SER A 12 14.76 -13.50 11.15
CA SER A 12 15.49 -12.70 12.12
C SER A 12 16.02 -11.38 11.54
N GLU A 13 16.40 -11.35 10.27
CA GLU A 13 16.96 -10.17 9.62
C GLU A 13 15.86 -9.33 8.94
N ARG A 14 15.50 -8.22 9.60
CA ARG A 14 14.48 -7.28 9.11
C ARG A 14 14.78 -6.76 7.71
N ARG A 15 16.06 -6.64 7.31
CA ARG A 15 16.41 -6.14 5.96
C ARG A 15 15.90 -7.05 4.84
N ILE A 16 15.68 -8.35 5.10
CA ILE A 16 15.26 -9.36 4.11
C ILE A 16 13.76 -9.27 3.79
N THR A 17 12.91 -9.06 4.81
CA THR A 17 11.45 -9.01 4.61
C THR A 17 10.87 -7.60 4.77
N GLY A 18 11.62 -6.69 5.41
CA GLY A 18 11.15 -5.37 5.84
C GLY A 18 10.38 -5.40 7.17
N LEU A 19 10.16 -6.57 7.77
CA LEU A 19 9.26 -6.79 8.91
C LEU A 19 10.03 -7.30 10.13
N SER A 20 9.49 -7.02 11.32
CA SER A 20 10.00 -7.62 12.56
C SER A 20 9.54 -9.06 12.71
N GLN A 21 10.24 -9.85 13.54
CA GLN A 21 9.87 -11.23 13.87
C GLN A 21 8.44 -11.31 14.43
N VAL A 22 8.04 -10.33 15.25
CA VAL A 22 6.69 -10.23 15.82
C VAL A 22 5.63 -10.11 14.72
N VAL A 23 5.85 -9.24 13.71
CA VAL A 23 4.90 -9.09 12.61
C VAL A 23 4.83 -10.37 11.77
N ILE A 24 5.95 -11.05 11.54
CA ILE A 24 5.96 -12.32 10.81
C ILE A 24 5.23 -13.41 11.59
N ALA A 25 5.40 -13.49 12.91
CA ALA A 25 4.68 -14.44 13.76
C ALA A 25 3.17 -14.18 13.74
N ASP A 26 2.74 -12.91 13.87
CA ASP A 26 1.34 -12.50 13.75
C ASP A 26 0.76 -12.93 12.39
N LEU A 27 1.51 -12.70 11.30
CA LEU A 27 1.10 -13.13 9.95
C LEU A 27 0.94 -14.64 9.84
N VAL A 28 1.85 -15.42 10.43
CA VAL A 28 1.77 -16.88 10.39
C VAL A 28 0.54 -17.38 11.15
N ALA A 29 0.30 -16.84 12.35
CA ALA A 29 -0.85 -17.21 13.17
C ALA A 29 -2.18 -16.83 12.51
N GLU A 30 -2.26 -15.64 11.89
CA GLU A 30 -3.47 -15.14 11.24
C GLU A 30 -3.77 -15.85 9.91
N LEU A 31 -2.76 -16.04 9.05
CA LEU A 31 -2.97 -16.50 7.68
C LEU A 31 -2.84 -18.01 7.49
N GLY A 32 -2.15 -18.72 8.38
CA GLY A 32 -1.97 -20.16 8.30
C GLY A 32 -3.30 -20.92 8.23
N PRO A 33 -4.23 -20.72 9.19
CA PRO A 33 -5.54 -21.37 9.18
C PRO A 33 -6.38 -20.99 7.95
N VAL A 34 -6.35 -19.72 7.53
CA VAL A 34 -7.11 -19.24 6.36
C VAL A 34 -6.60 -19.88 5.07
N TRP A 35 -5.29 -19.98 4.91
CA TRP A 35 -4.67 -20.66 3.77
C TRP A 35 -5.04 -22.14 3.74
N GLN A 36 -4.97 -22.82 4.89
CA GLN A 36 -5.33 -24.23 5.01
C GLN A 36 -6.82 -24.47 4.67
N ALA A 37 -7.73 -23.64 5.19
CA ALA A 37 -9.16 -23.74 4.88
C ALA A 37 -9.46 -23.52 3.38
N ARG A 38 -8.85 -22.51 2.75
CA ARG A 38 -8.97 -22.30 1.28
C ARG A 38 -8.46 -23.52 0.52
N ARG A 39 -7.36 -24.11 0.98
CA ARG A 39 -6.76 -25.28 0.36
C ARG A 39 -7.67 -26.51 0.43
N ASP A 40 -8.28 -26.74 1.58
CA ASP A 40 -9.17 -27.87 1.80
C ASP A 40 -10.45 -27.72 0.96
N ALA A 41 -11.02 -26.50 0.89
CA ALA A 41 -12.15 -26.20 0.02
C ALA A 41 -11.84 -26.47 -1.48
N GLU A 42 -10.69 -26.02 -1.99
CA GLU A 42 -10.26 -26.32 -3.37
C GLU A 42 -10.11 -27.81 -3.65
N LEU A 43 -9.74 -28.60 -2.63
CA LEU A 43 -9.60 -30.05 -2.77
C LEU A 43 -10.96 -30.76 -2.86
N CYS A 44 -12.00 -30.19 -2.25
CA CYS A 44 -13.37 -30.72 -2.23
C CYS A 44 -14.24 -30.29 -3.42
N ASP A 45 -13.98 -29.13 -4.03
CA ASP A 45 -14.88 -28.48 -5.01
C ASP A 45 -14.78 -28.99 -6.46
N ARG A 46 -13.75 -29.78 -6.82
CA ARG A 46 -13.55 -30.23 -8.21
C ARG A 46 -13.90 -31.71 -8.40
N PRO A 47 -14.64 -32.11 -9.45
CA PRO A 47 -14.79 -33.52 -9.80
C PRO A 47 -13.41 -34.11 -10.13
N ARG A 48 -12.94 -35.05 -9.30
CA ARG A 48 -11.57 -35.56 -9.36
C ARG A 48 -11.50 -36.87 -10.11
N ARG A 49 -10.49 -37.02 -10.99
CA ARG A 49 -10.08 -38.34 -11.54
C ARG A 49 -9.18 -39.15 -10.59
N ARG A 50 -8.68 -38.55 -9.50
CA ARG A 50 -7.77 -39.18 -8.52
C ARG A 50 -8.12 -38.76 -7.09
N ALA A 51 -7.87 -39.65 -6.12
CA ALA A 51 -8.13 -39.42 -4.70
C ALA A 51 -7.47 -38.12 -4.16
N VAL A 52 -8.03 -37.57 -3.08
CA VAL A 52 -7.43 -36.44 -2.36
C VAL A 52 -6.02 -36.84 -1.92
N GLY A 53 -5.01 -36.02 -2.25
CA GLY A 53 -3.60 -36.31 -1.94
C GLY A 53 -2.80 -37.06 -3.02
N ALA A 54 -3.44 -37.59 -4.09
CA ALA A 54 -2.75 -38.32 -5.17
C ALA A 54 -2.05 -37.43 -6.24
N GLY A 55 -1.90 -36.13 -5.96
CA GLY A 55 -1.15 -35.18 -6.77
C GLY A 55 0.29 -35.01 -6.27
N ALA A 56 1.12 -34.25 -7.01
CA ALA A 56 2.46 -33.92 -6.56
C ALA A 56 2.43 -33.25 -5.17
N LYS A 57 3.18 -33.79 -4.21
CA LYS A 57 3.29 -33.23 -2.86
C LYS A 57 3.88 -31.81 -2.96
N TYR A 58 3.31 -30.87 -2.22
CA TYR A 58 3.83 -29.51 -2.21
C TYR A 58 5.24 -29.49 -1.61
N LYS A 59 6.19 -28.95 -2.37
CA LYS A 59 7.58 -28.79 -1.93
C LYS A 59 7.77 -27.67 -0.90
N LEU A 60 6.79 -26.77 -0.75
CA LEU A 60 6.81 -25.64 0.20
C LEU A 60 5.60 -25.70 1.16
N VAL A 61 5.91 -25.69 2.45
CA VAL A 61 4.95 -25.47 3.54
C VAL A 61 4.48 -24.01 3.54
N PHE A 62 3.38 -23.72 4.24
CA PHE A 62 2.80 -22.37 4.31
C PHE A 62 3.83 -21.28 4.67
N VAL A 63 4.64 -21.50 5.71
CA VAL A 63 5.64 -20.53 6.15
C VAL A 63 6.62 -20.17 5.03
N ASP A 64 7.11 -21.16 4.26
CA ASP A 64 8.02 -20.88 3.14
C ASP A 64 7.35 -20.05 2.04
N ARG A 65 6.07 -20.32 1.76
CA ARG A 65 5.30 -19.56 0.77
C ARG A 65 5.15 -18.11 1.21
N LEU A 66 4.86 -17.90 2.48
CA LEU A 66 4.78 -16.57 3.07
C LEU A 66 6.12 -15.86 2.95
N LEU A 67 7.21 -16.47 3.43
CA LEU A 67 8.55 -15.88 3.39
C LEU A 67 8.99 -15.56 1.95
N ALA A 68 8.81 -16.47 1.00
CA ALA A 68 9.12 -16.22 -0.42
C ALA A 68 8.32 -15.03 -0.97
N THR A 69 7.05 -14.91 -0.59
CA THR A 69 6.19 -13.78 -1.00
C THR A 69 6.67 -12.48 -0.37
N LEU A 70 7.02 -12.45 0.92
CA LEU A 70 7.51 -11.26 1.59
C LEU A 70 8.82 -10.76 0.98
N VAL A 71 9.78 -11.66 0.70
CA VAL A 71 11.04 -11.31 0.03
C VAL A 71 10.79 -10.77 -1.38
N HIS A 72 9.88 -11.40 -2.13
CA HIS A 72 9.48 -10.90 -3.45
C HIS A 72 8.91 -9.47 -3.38
N LEU A 73 7.98 -9.21 -2.46
CA LEU A 73 7.36 -7.89 -2.31
C LEU A 73 8.39 -6.84 -1.89
N ARG A 74 9.27 -7.20 -0.94
CA ARG A 74 10.28 -6.30 -0.38
C ARG A 74 11.33 -5.90 -1.41
N HIS A 75 11.88 -6.87 -2.13
CA HIS A 75 13.06 -6.67 -2.98
C HIS A 75 12.76 -6.70 -4.48
N GLY A 76 11.56 -7.10 -4.90
CA GLY A 76 11.22 -7.25 -6.33
C GLY A 76 12.00 -8.38 -7.00
N VAL A 77 12.49 -9.35 -6.22
CA VAL A 77 13.30 -10.47 -6.70
C VAL A 77 12.49 -11.33 -7.66
N THR A 78 13.11 -11.80 -8.74
CA THR A 78 12.45 -12.64 -9.74
C THR A 78 12.08 -14.01 -9.16
N HIS A 79 11.05 -14.64 -9.73
CA HIS A 79 10.62 -15.97 -9.27
C HIS A 79 11.72 -17.02 -9.47
N ASP A 80 12.59 -16.83 -10.46
CA ASP A 80 13.73 -17.71 -10.75
C ASP A 80 14.80 -17.67 -9.65
N VAL A 81 15.14 -16.48 -9.14
CA VAL A 81 16.08 -16.35 -8.02
C VAL A 81 15.49 -16.96 -6.74
N LEU A 82 14.21 -16.72 -6.47
CA LEU A 82 13.52 -17.35 -5.34
C LEU A 82 13.46 -18.88 -5.49
N ALA A 83 13.29 -19.39 -6.71
CA ALA A 83 13.28 -20.82 -6.99
C ALA A 83 14.64 -21.46 -6.64
N CYS A 84 15.74 -20.80 -7.03
CA CYS A 84 17.10 -21.20 -6.64
C CYS A 84 17.28 -21.18 -5.12
N TRP A 85 16.90 -20.09 -4.45
CA TRP A 85 17.07 -19.95 -3.00
C TRP A 85 16.24 -20.96 -2.20
N PHE A 86 15.04 -21.28 -2.66
CA PHE A 86 14.15 -22.22 -1.98
C PHE A 86 14.35 -23.68 -2.41
N GLY A 87 15.16 -23.93 -3.45
CA GLY A 87 15.43 -25.26 -3.99
C GLY A 87 14.16 -25.92 -4.56
N VAL A 88 13.37 -25.15 -5.31
CA VAL A 88 12.11 -25.60 -5.93
C VAL A 88 11.98 -25.06 -7.35
N ASP A 89 11.00 -25.55 -8.11
CA ASP A 89 10.73 -25.06 -9.45
C ASP A 89 10.15 -23.63 -9.44
N ARG A 90 10.47 -22.82 -10.45
CA ARG A 90 9.91 -21.48 -10.67
C ARG A 90 8.38 -21.45 -10.63
N SER A 91 7.73 -22.49 -11.15
CA SER A 91 6.27 -22.64 -11.14
C SER A 91 5.72 -22.81 -9.71
N THR A 92 6.49 -23.43 -8.81
CA THR A 92 6.16 -23.57 -7.38
C THR A 92 6.15 -22.20 -6.69
N ILE A 93 7.17 -21.37 -6.92
CA ILE A 93 7.20 -19.99 -6.42
C ILE A 93 6.06 -19.16 -6.99
N THR A 94 5.82 -19.24 -8.30
CA THR A 94 4.74 -18.49 -8.96
C THR A 94 3.39 -18.81 -8.35
N ARG A 95 3.13 -20.10 -8.08
CA ARG A 95 1.90 -20.54 -7.41
C ARG A 95 1.84 -20.05 -5.96
N ALA A 96 2.92 -20.19 -5.19
CA ALA A 96 3.00 -19.73 -3.81
C ALA A 96 2.69 -18.23 -3.68
N LEU A 97 3.31 -17.38 -4.51
CA LEU A 97 3.04 -15.94 -4.52
C LEU A 97 1.59 -15.64 -4.96
N GLY A 98 1.04 -16.43 -5.88
CA GLY A 98 -0.35 -16.32 -6.32
C GLY A 98 -1.37 -16.65 -5.22
N GLU A 99 -1.07 -17.61 -4.35
CA GLU A 99 -1.91 -18.01 -3.22
C GLU A 99 -1.81 -17.01 -2.05
N ILE A 100 -0.60 -16.57 -1.71
CA ILE A 100 -0.37 -15.73 -0.52
C ILE A 100 -0.71 -14.26 -0.76
N ARG A 101 -0.46 -13.70 -1.96
CA ARG A 101 -0.69 -12.27 -2.22
C ARG A 101 -2.15 -11.83 -1.96
N PRO A 102 -3.19 -12.55 -2.42
CA PRO A 102 -4.58 -12.20 -2.11
C PRO A 102 -4.86 -12.24 -0.60
N LEU A 103 -4.35 -13.24 0.12
CA LEU A 103 -4.49 -13.32 1.58
C LEU A 103 -3.91 -12.10 2.29
N LEU A 104 -2.75 -11.62 1.84
CA LEU A 104 -2.15 -10.40 2.37
C LEU A 104 -2.96 -9.15 1.99
N ALA A 105 -3.46 -9.09 0.75
CA ALA A 105 -4.22 -7.95 0.23
C ALA A 105 -5.56 -7.78 0.95
N ASP A 106 -6.23 -8.89 1.28
CA ASP A 106 -7.55 -8.89 1.89
C ASP A 106 -7.54 -8.32 3.31
N ARG A 107 -6.40 -8.32 4.01
CA ARG A 107 -6.28 -7.91 5.42
C ARG A 107 -6.59 -6.43 5.65
N GLY A 108 -6.16 -5.54 4.77
CA GLY A 108 -6.22 -4.09 4.99
C GLY A 108 -5.21 -3.57 6.01
N CYS A 109 -5.20 -2.24 6.19
CA CYS A 109 -4.24 -1.52 7.00
C CYS A 109 -4.60 -1.57 8.49
N ARG A 110 -3.68 -2.03 9.35
CA ARG A 110 -3.85 -2.03 10.81
C ARG A 110 -3.58 -0.64 11.38
N VAL A 111 -4.57 -0.08 12.07
CA VAL A 111 -4.45 1.23 12.74
C VAL A 111 -4.39 1.12 14.27
N ALA A 112 -4.97 0.05 14.82
CA ALA A 112 -4.94 -0.32 16.23
C ALA A 112 -5.11 -1.86 16.38
N PRO A 113 -4.84 -2.45 17.56
CA PRO A 113 -5.18 -3.85 17.82
C PRO A 113 -6.67 -4.12 17.50
N GLY A 114 -6.94 -5.18 16.73
CA GLY A 114 -8.31 -5.55 16.31
C GLY A 114 -8.95 -4.66 15.23
N LEU A 115 -8.36 -3.52 14.87
CA LEU A 115 -8.94 -2.58 13.91
C LEU A 115 -8.11 -2.51 12.62
N ARG A 116 -8.74 -2.88 11.50
CA ARG A 116 -8.18 -2.80 10.14
C ARG A 116 -9.09 -2.04 9.20
N LEU A 117 -8.50 -1.17 8.39
CA LEU A 117 -9.17 -0.39 7.34
C LEU A 117 -8.88 -1.05 5.98
N ARG A 118 -9.92 -1.48 5.27
CA ARG A 118 -9.80 -2.25 4.01
C ARG A 118 -10.21 -1.42 2.80
N THR A 119 -11.16 -0.50 2.99
CA THR A 119 -11.71 0.35 1.94
C THR A 119 -11.46 1.83 2.22
N LEU A 120 -11.65 2.69 1.22
CA LEU A 120 -11.64 4.13 1.43
C LEU A 120 -12.78 4.56 2.39
N ALA A 121 -13.93 3.91 2.32
CA ALA A 121 -15.06 4.17 3.23
C ALA A 121 -14.68 3.91 4.69
N ASP A 122 -13.99 2.79 4.98
CA ASP A 122 -13.52 2.49 6.34
C ASP A 122 -12.60 3.60 6.87
N VAL A 123 -11.75 4.16 6.00
CA VAL A 123 -10.81 5.23 6.37
C VAL A 123 -11.54 6.52 6.68
N ILE A 124 -12.48 6.93 5.83
CA ILE A 124 -13.26 8.15 6.05
C ILE A 124 -14.10 8.02 7.32
N ALA A 125 -14.77 6.88 7.53
CA ALA A 125 -15.49 6.60 8.77
C ALA A 125 -14.58 6.65 10.00
N HIS A 126 -13.38 6.05 9.93
CA HIS A 126 -12.41 6.08 11.03
C HIS A 126 -11.91 7.49 11.34
N LEU A 127 -11.57 8.27 10.32
CA LEU A 127 -11.10 9.65 10.50
C LEU A 127 -12.21 10.55 11.05
N GLY A 128 -13.43 10.42 10.54
CA GLY A 128 -14.61 11.12 11.04
C GLY A 128 -14.88 10.79 12.51
N ALA A 129 -14.90 9.51 12.87
CA ALA A 129 -15.13 9.07 14.25
C ALA A 129 -14.03 9.52 15.24
N THR A 130 -12.79 9.70 14.76
CA THR A 130 -11.66 10.12 15.61
C THR A 130 -11.37 11.62 15.56
N GLY A 131 -12.05 12.38 14.69
CA GLY A 131 -11.80 13.81 14.45
C GLY A 131 -10.39 14.12 13.94
N ARG A 132 -9.70 13.14 13.35
CA ARG A 132 -8.31 13.30 12.89
C ARG A 132 -8.27 13.76 11.44
N THR A 133 -7.33 14.65 11.13
CA THR A 133 -7.03 15.06 9.76
C THR A 133 -6.45 13.88 8.97
N GLY A 134 -7.00 13.65 7.78
CA GLY A 134 -6.41 12.77 6.77
C GLY A 134 -5.58 13.55 5.77
N ILE A 135 -4.60 12.90 5.15
CA ILE A 135 -3.83 13.48 4.05
C ILE A 135 -3.93 12.54 2.85
N ILE A 136 -4.38 13.05 1.71
CA ILE A 136 -4.47 12.31 0.46
C ILE A 136 -3.37 12.71 -0.52
N ASP A 137 -2.92 11.72 -1.27
CA ASP A 137 -2.04 11.90 -2.43
C ASP A 137 -2.18 10.68 -3.36
N ALA A 138 -1.56 10.74 -4.53
CA ALA A 138 -1.46 9.62 -5.46
C ALA A 138 0.00 9.19 -5.63
N THR A 139 0.24 7.88 -5.75
CA THR A 139 1.56 7.35 -6.05
C THR A 139 1.58 6.56 -7.35
N GLU A 140 2.56 6.83 -8.22
CA GLU A 140 2.71 6.16 -9.52
C GLU A 140 3.63 4.94 -9.43
N ILE A 141 3.13 3.75 -9.79
CA ILE A 141 3.91 2.52 -9.94
C ILE A 141 4.17 2.30 -11.43
N ARG A 142 5.45 2.22 -11.81
CA ARG A 142 5.86 1.90 -13.18
C ARG A 142 5.37 0.50 -13.55
N VAL A 143 4.72 0.37 -14.69
CA VAL A 143 4.25 -0.93 -15.21
C VAL A 143 4.71 -1.13 -16.64
N ARG A 144 4.73 -2.39 -17.10
CA ARG A 144 5.12 -2.72 -18.47
C ARG A 144 4.26 -1.98 -19.49
N ARG A 145 4.94 -1.31 -20.44
CA ARG A 145 4.30 -0.67 -21.59
C ARG A 145 4.05 -1.74 -22.67
N PRO A 146 2.87 -1.75 -23.32
CA PRO A 146 2.66 -2.58 -24.50
C PRO A 146 3.72 -2.33 -25.59
N ALA A 147 4.00 -3.37 -26.39
CA ALA A 147 4.85 -3.28 -27.57
C ALA A 147 4.37 -2.18 -28.54
N ALA A 148 5.24 -1.78 -29.47
CA ALA A 148 4.88 -0.78 -30.47
C ALA A 148 3.66 -1.24 -31.28
N HIS A 149 2.86 -0.29 -31.75
CA HIS A 149 1.67 -0.54 -32.59
C HIS A 149 0.53 -1.37 -31.95
N ARG A 150 0.62 -1.75 -30.67
CA ARG A 150 -0.49 -2.32 -29.90
C ARG A 150 -1.48 -1.22 -29.47
N ARG A 151 -2.79 -1.47 -29.64
CA ARG A 151 -3.86 -0.59 -29.14
C ARG A 151 -3.70 -0.34 -27.63
N GLY A 152 -3.99 0.88 -27.18
CA GLY A 152 -3.90 1.26 -25.78
C GLY A 152 -2.49 1.48 -25.23
N ARG A 153 -1.45 1.57 -26.08
CA ARG A 153 -0.04 1.84 -25.69
C ARG A 153 0.14 3.12 -24.86
N ASN A 154 -0.66 4.15 -25.12
CA ASN A 154 -0.58 5.44 -24.42
C ASN A 154 -1.59 5.57 -23.27
N ARG A 155 -2.49 4.59 -23.09
CA ARG A 155 -3.55 4.64 -22.07
C ARG A 155 -3.01 4.83 -20.65
N PHE A 156 -1.78 4.38 -20.39
CA PHE A 156 -1.16 4.39 -19.05
C PHE A 156 -0.01 5.39 -18.94
N VAL A 157 0.23 6.20 -19.97
CA VAL A 157 1.30 7.19 -19.93
C VAL A 157 0.83 8.37 -19.07
N SER A 158 1.52 8.59 -17.96
CA SER A 158 1.29 9.75 -17.11
C SER A 158 1.70 11.03 -17.83
N GLY A 159 0.84 12.05 -17.81
CA GLY A 159 1.17 13.35 -18.38
C GLY A 159 2.32 14.05 -17.64
N LYS A 160 2.38 13.89 -16.31
CA LYS A 160 3.37 14.55 -15.44
C LYS A 160 4.74 13.88 -15.55
N SER A 161 4.80 12.56 -15.39
CA SER A 161 6.08 11.84 -15.38
C SER A 161 6.52 11.36 -16.75
N ARG A 162 5.64 11.38 -17.76
CA ARG A 162 5.82 10.77 -19.09
C ARG A 162 6.14 9.26 -19.04
N MET A 163 5.89 8.61 -17.91
CA MET A 163 6.14 7.18 -17.71
C MET A 163 4.86 6.37 -17.89
N ASN A 164 5.00 5.11 -18.34
CA ASN A 164 3.90 4.16 -18.34
C ASN A 164 3.67 3.61 -16.93
N ALA A 165 2.60 4.05 -16.27
CA ALA A 165 2.35 3.80 -14.87
C ALA A 165 0.87 3.47 -14.60
N MET A 166 0.63 2.84 -13.46
CA MET A 166 -0.66 2.90 -12.77
C MET A 166 -0.48 3.71 -11.51
N LYS A 167 -1.50 4.47 -11.13
CA LYS A 167 -1.51 5.26 -9.90
C LYS A 167 -2.46 4.66 -8.89
N ALA A 168 -2.12 4.81 -7.61
CA ALA A 168 -2.94 4.40 -6.49
C ALA A 168 -3.15 5.58 -5.56
N LEU A 169 -4.38 5.73 -5.07
CA LEU A 169 -4.75 6.70 -4.05
C LEU A 169 -4.14 6.25 -2.73
N VAL A 170 -3.48 7.17 -2.04
CA VAL A 170 -2.84 6.98 -0.74
C VAL A 170 -3.55 7.87 0.26
N VAL A 171 -3.86 7.33 1.43
CA VAL A 171 -4.35 8.09 2.58
C VAL A 171 -3.46 7.81 3.78
N THR A 172 -2.95 8.86 4.40
CA THR A 172 -2.24 8.78 5.69
C THR A 172 -2.94 9.61 6.75
N ASP A 173 -2.58 9.37 8.01
CA ASP A 173 -2.87 10.34 9.07
C ASP A 173 -1.88 11.52 9.06
N ASP A 174 -2.09 12.44 10.01
CA ASP A 174 -1.23 13.60 10.30
C ASP A 174 0.22 13.27 10.69
N ARG A 175 0.52 12.00 10.98
CA ARG A 175 1.86 11.49 11.31
C ARG A 175 2.49 10.69 10.17
N GLY A 176 1.82 10.57 9.02
CA GLY A 176 2.32 9.83 7.87
C GLY A 176 2.18 8.31 8.00
N ARG A 177 1.36 7.83 8.95
CA ARG A 177 1.02 6.41 9.05
C ARG A 177 0.02 6.06 7.97
N LEU A 178 0.24 4.94 7.30
CA LEU A 178 -0.58 4.55 6.18
C LEU A 178 -1.94 4.03 6.66
N LEU A 179 -3.01 4.67 6.20
CA LEU A 179 -4.39 4.24 6.44
C LEU A 179 -4.93 3.45 5.25
N PHE A 180 -4.52 3.81 4.04
CA PHE A 180 -4.97 3.14 2.82
C PHE A 180 -4.02 3.38 1.64
N CYS A 181 -3.90 2.40 0.77
CA CYS A 181 -3.32 2.54 -0.55
C CYS A 181 -4.06 1.61 -1.52
N GLY A 182 -4.75 2.18 -2.49
CA GLY A 182 -5.68 1.44 -3.35
C GLY A 182 -6.26 2.28 -4.46
N GLU A 183 -7.49 1.96 -4.90
CA GLU A 183 -8.19 2.66 -5.99
C GLU A 183 -7.34 2.85 -7.24
N VAL A 184 -6.77 1.74 -7.73
CA VAL A 184 -5.77 1.79 -8.79
C VAL A 184 -6.40 2.25 -10.11
N ARG A 185 -5.80 3.25 -10.75
CA ARG A 185 -6.19 3.76 -12.08
C ARG A 185 -4.98 3.83 -13.01
N ALA A 186 -5.24 4.06 -14.30
CA ALA A 186 -4.16 4.29 -15.26
C ALA A 186 -3.43 5.62 -14.93
N GLY A 187 -2.11 5.68 -15.15
CA GLY A 187 -1.31 6.87 -14.84
C GLY A 187 -1.73 8.15 -15.59
N SER A 188 -2.48 8.02 -16.68
CA SER A 188 -3.05 9.12 -17.47
C SER A 188 -4.24 9.81 -16.80
N VAL A 189 -4.93 9.14 -15.86
CA VAL A 189 -6.11 9.68 -15.17
C VAL A 189 -5.65 10.78 -14.20
N ALA A 190 -6.34 11.92 -14.19
CA ALA A 190 -6.03 13.01 -13.25
C ALA A 190 -6.36 12.60 -11.81
N ASP A 191 -5.60 13.10 -10.83
CA ASP A 191 -5.74 12.69 -9.43
C ASP A 191 -7.11 13.05 -8.86
N ILE A 192 -7.64 14.23 -9.21
CA ILE A 192 -9.02 14.62 -8.87
C ILE A 192 -10.08 13.67 -9.45
N THR A 193 -9.89 13.18 -10.68
CA THR A 193 -10.82 12.23 -11.31
C THR A 193 -10.77 10.89 -10.60
N GLN A 194 -9.57 10.40 -10.27
CA GLN A 194 -9.41 9.18 -9.48
C GLN A 194 -10.12 9.29 -8.13
N ALA A 195 -10.01 10.42 -7.42
CA ALA A 195 -10.71 10.63 -6.16
C ALA A 195 -12.23 10.64 -6.30
N ARG A 196 -12.75 11.26 -7.38
CA ARG A 196 -14.19 11.23 -7.68
C ARG A 196 -14.69 9.82 -8.00
N ASP A 197 -13.99 9.10 -8.87
CA ASP A 197 -14.31 7.72 -9.24
C ASP A 197 -14.20 6.76 -8.04
N ALA A 198 -13.42 7.13 -7.02
CA ALA A 198 -13.31 6.40 -5.76
C ALA A 198 -14.46 6.70 -4.77
N GLY A 199 -15.39 7.59 -5.12
CA GLY A 199 -16.50 8.00 -4.28
C GLY A 199 -16.10 8.94 -3.14
N LEU A 200 -14.92 9.58 -3.17
CA LEU A 200 -14.46 10.41 -2.06
C LEU A 200 -15.43 11.55 -1.70
N VAL A 201 -16.07 12.13 -2.72
CA VAL A 201 -17.04 13.22 -2.52
C VAL A 201 -18.25 12.72 -1.74
N ASP A 202 -18.81 11.59 -2.16
CA ASP A 202 -19.99 11.00 -1.53
C ASP A 202 -19.68 10.52 -0.11
N LEU A 203 -18.52 9.89 0.10
CA LEU A 203 -18.08 9.42 1.42
C LEU A 203 -17.91 10.56 2.43
N LEU A 204 -17.53 11.76 1.96
CA LEU A 204 -17.35 12.92 2.84
C LEU A 204 -18.68 13.60 3.21
N ALA A 205 -19.73 13.43 2.41
CA ALA A 205 -21.04 14.05 2.64
C ALA A 205 -21.62 13.72 4.03
N ASP A 206 -21.37 12.51 4.53
CA ASP A 206 -21.86 12.04 5.83
C ASP A 206 -20.91 12.36 7.00
N THR A 207 -19.81 13.08 6.75
CA THR A 207 -18.84 13.43 7.79
C THR A 207 -18.84 14.94 8.03
N VAL A 208 -19.21 15.38 9.23
CA VAL A 208 -19.13 16.80 9.60
C VAL A 208 -17.76 17.06 10.25
N HIS A 209 -17.09 18.15 9.86
CA HIS A 209 -15.79 18.61 10.40
C HIS A 209 -14.54 17.76 10.09
N LEU A 210 -14.63 16.74 9.24
CA LEU A 210 -13.43 16.01 8.79
C LEU A 210 -12.62 16.84 7.79
N GLU A 211 -11.36 17.12 8.10
CA GLU A 211 -10.41 17.78 7.20
C GLU A 211 -9.54 16.73 6.47
N ILE A 212 -9.46 16.85 5.14
CA ILE A 212 -8.61 16.06 4.26
C ILE A 212 -7.66 16.98 3.50
N LEU A 213 -6.36 16.90 3.79
CA LEU A 213 -5.33 17.68 3.10
C LEU A 213 -4.94 17.04 1.77
N ALA A 214 -4.92 17.82 0.69
CA ALA A 214 -4.61 17.34 -0.65
C ALA A 214 -3.66 18.29 -1.41
N ASP A 215 -3.02 17.78 -2.47
CA ASP A 215 -2.15 18.59 -3.33
C ASP A 215 -2.93 19.48 -4.31
N ALA A 216 -2.22 20.23 -5.15
CA ALA A 216 -2.86 21.09 -6.15
C ALA A 216 -3.60 20.31 -7.25
N GLY A 217 -3.27 19.03 -7.48
CA GLY A 217 -3.95 18.14 -8.42
C GLY A 217 -5.37 17.77 -8.02
N TYR A 218 -5.77 18.04 -6.77
CA TYR A 218 -7.13 17.87 -6.25
C TYR A 218 -7.94 19.18 -6.22
N GLN A 219 -7.41 20.28 -6.79
CA GLN A 219 -8.11 21.56 -6.81
C GLN A 219 -9.48 21.45 -7.48
N GLY A 220 -10.53 21.86 -6.74
CA GLY A 220 -11.93 21.75 -7.14
C GLY A 220 -12.75 20.85 -6.22
N LEU A 221 -12.10 19.94 -5.49
CA LEU A 221 -12.81 19.10 -4.51
C LEU A 221 -13.33 19.90 -3.30
N ALA A 222 -12.65 20.98 -2.91
CA ALA A 222 -13.10 21.84 -1.81
C ALA A 222 -14.56 22.31 -1.98
N ALA A 223 -14.94 22.71 -3.21
CA ALA A 223 -16.29 23.16 -3.52
C ALA A 223 -17.32 22.02 -3.50
N GLN A 224 -16.89 20.78 -3.78
CA GLN A 224 -17.74 19.59 -3.83
C GLN A 224 -17.91 18.94 -2.46
N THR A 225 -17.06 19.27 -1.50
CA THR A 225 -16.94 18.64 -0.18
C THR A 225 -17.13 19.64 0.95
N CYS A 226 -17.83 20.75 0.70
CA CYS A 226 -18.09 21.79 1.70
C CYS A 226 -16.83 22.27 2.46
N GLY A 227 -15.68 22.31 1.78
CA GLY A 227 -14.40 22.73 2.35
C GLY A 227 -13.61 21.64 3.08
N GLN A 228 -14.11 20.41 3.18
CA GLN A 228 -13.43 19.31 3.86
C GLN A 228 -12.13 18.90 3.15
N VAL A 229 -12.12 18.88 1.81
CA VAL A 229 -10.87 18.68 1.06
C VAL A 229 -10.15 20.01 0.88
N VAL A 230 -9.04 20.18 1.61
CA VAL A 230 -8.23 21.40 1.61
C VAL A 230 -7.04 21.24 0.66
N THR A 231 -6.94 22.15 -0.31
CA THR A 231 -5.86 22.22 -1.30
C THR A 231 -5.09 23.54 -1.15
N PRO A 232 -3.83 23.65 -1.63
CA PRO A 232 -3.08 24.89 -1.49
C PRO A 232 -3.79 26.06 -2.21
N PRO A 233 -3.59 27.31 -1.74
CA PRO A 233 -4.25 28.48 -2.32
C PRO A 233 -3.93 28.62 -3.80
N ARG A 234 -4.95 28.90 -4.61
CA ARG A 234 -4.78 29.13 -6.04
C ARG A 234 -3.92 30.37 -6.27
N LYS A 235 -2.92 30.26 -7.13
CA LYS A 235 -2.17 31.42 -7.61
C LYS A 235 -3.13 32.30 -8.39
N ARG A 236 -3.35 33.53 -7.94
CA ARG A 236 -4.16 34.53 -8.67
C ARG A 236 -3.40 34.92 -9.94
N ARG A 237 -4.07 34.92 -11.09
CA ARG A 237 -3.47 35.29 -12.38
C ARG A 237 -3.93 36.70 -12.77
N GLY A 238 -2.98 37.57 -13.10
CA GLY A 238 -3.23 38.93 -13.60
C GLY A 238 -1.99 39.82 -13.49
N LYS A 239 -1.63 40.54 -14.56
CA LYS A 239 -0.39 41.32 -14.66
C LYS A 239 -0.21 42.34 -13.52
N ASN A 240 -1.30 42.92 -13.01
CA ASN A 240 -1.26 43.92 -11.94
C ASN A 240 -1.22 43.31 -10.52
N LEU A 241 -1.61 42.04 -10.36
CA LEU A 241 -1.66 41.38 -9.04
C LEU A 241 -0.31 40.78 -8.64
N GLU A 242 0.52 40.40 -9.62
CA GLU A 242 1.89 39.89 -9.39
C GLU A 242 2.85 41.00 -8.92
N GLN A 243 2.48 42.27 -9.09
CA GLN A 243 3.26 43.43 -8.62
C GLN A 243 3.03 43.75 -7.14
N VAL A 244 1.99 43.18 -6.51
CA VAL A 244 1.67 43.44 -5.11
C VAL A 244 2.45 42.48 -4.20
N GLN A 245 3.60 42.93 -3.73
CA GLN A 245 4.55 42.14 -2.93
C GLN A 245 3.91 41.48 -1.69
N TRP A 246 3.10 42.22 -0.91
CA TRP A 246 2.43 41.64 0.28
C TRP A 246 1.49 40.50 -0.07
N LEU A 247 0.76 40.60 -1.19
CA LEU A 247 -0.16 39.56 -1.64
C LEU A 247 0.59 38.29 -2.04
N MET A 248 1.72 38.43 -2.74
CA MET A 248 2.59 37.29 -3.06
C MET A 248 3.17 36.66 -1.79
N ALA A 249 3.71 37.47 -0.87
CA ALA A 249 4.27 36.98 0.38
C ALA A 249 3.23 36.27 1.25
N HIS A 250 1.97 36.72 1.24
CA HIS A 250 0.87 36.04 1.92
C HIS A 250 0.53 34.71 1.23
N HIS A 251 0.45 34.68 -0.10
CA HIS A 251 0.24 33.45 -0.88
C HIS A 251 1.34 32.41 -0.64
N GLU A 252 2.60 32.83 -0.66
CA GLU A 252 3.76 31.98 -0.42
C GLU A 252 3.76 31.41 0.99
N ARG A 253 3.48 32.25 2.01
CA ARG A 253 3.32 31.79 3.41
C ARG A 253 2.21 30.75 3.55
N ALA A 254 1.04 31.00 2.96
CA ALA A 254 -0.08 30.06 3.00
C ALA A 254 0.22 28.76 2.25
N ARG A 255 0.87 28.84 1.08
CA ARG A 255 1.32 27.67 0.31
C ARG A 255 2.36 26.87 1.08
N PHE A 256 3.33 27.53 1.71
CA PHE A 256 4.37 26.91 2.53
C PHE A 256 3.74 26.18 3.71
N ALA A 257 2.88 26.84 4.49
CA ALA A 257 2.16 26.23 5.60
C ALA A 257 1.36 24.98 5.15
N HIS A 258 0.66 25.06 4.01
CA HIS A 258 -0.06 23.91 3.45
C HIS A 258 0.89 22.76 3.08
N SER A 259 2.01 23.05 2.39
CA SER A 259 2.99 22.02 2.03
C SER A 259 3.64 21.37 3.25
N SER A 260 3.95 22.14 4.30
CA SER A 260 4.52 21.62 5.54
C SER A 260 3.59 20.62 6.22
N ARG A 261 2.29 20.89 6.26
CA ARG A 261 1.28 19.98 6.81
C ARG A 261 1.15 18.67 6.00
N ARG A 262 1.56 18.66 4.72
CA ARG A 262 1.51 17.49 3.85
C ARG A 262 2.77 16.64 3.84
N ILE A 263 3.90 17.11 4.37
CA ILE A 263 5.15 16.31 4.48
C ILE A 263 4.92 14.88 5.01
N PRO A 264 4.03 14.63 6.00
CA PRO A 264 3.81 13.27 6.49
C PRO A 264 3.31 12.27 5.42
N VAL A 265 2.49 12.68 4.45
CA VAL A 265 2.06 11.77 3.37
C VAL A 265 3.23 11.40 2.45
N GLU A 266 4.16 12.32 2.24
CA GLU A 266 5.37 12.08 1.45
C GLU A 266 6.26 11.02 2.13
N HIS A 267 6.39 11.06 3.47
CA HIS A 267 7.05 10.01 4.24
C HIS A 267 6.33 8.66 4.12
N GLY A 268 5.00 8.64 4.22
CA GLY A 268 4.19 7.43 4.02
C GLY A 268 4.41 6.80 2.64
N ILE A 269 4.43 7.63 1.58
CA ILE A 269 4.73 7.21 0.21
C ILE A 269 6.17 6.72 0.07
N ALA A 270 7.14 7.39 0.69
CA ALA A 270 8.53 6.96 0.68
C ALA A 270 8.68 5.56 1.30
N HIS A 271 7.99 5.29 2.42
CA HIS A 271 7.96 3.96 3.03
C HIS A 271 7.31 2.91 2.12
N LEU A 272 6.22 3.24 1.40
CA LEU A 272 5.64 2.36 0.37
C LEU A 272 6.64 2.06 -0.75
N LYS A 273 7.36 3.08 -1.25
CA LYS A 273 8.32 2.95 -2.36
C LYS A 273 9.61 2.21 -1.98
N ASN A 274 9.89 2.07 -0.68
CA ASN A 274 10.95 1.19 -0.20
C ASN A 274 10.66 -0.30 -0.45
N TRP A 275 9.40 -0.67 -0.71
CA TRP A 275 9.03 -1.99 -1.22
C TRP A 275 9.24 -2.01 -2.73
N ARG A 276 10.31 -2.67 -3.17
CA ARG A 276 10.82 -2.53 -4.54
C ARG A 276 9.86 -3.01 -5.62
N THR A 277 8.93 -3.91 -5.29
CA THR A 277 7.85 -4.31 -6.20
C THR A 277 6.96 -3.12 -6.62
N LEU A 278 6.85 -2.08 -5.78
CA LEU A 278 6.08 -0.85 -6.06
C LEU A 278 6.90 0.26 -6.73
N ALA A 279 8.22 0.10 -6.87
CA ALA A 279 9.05 1.00 -7.67
C ALA A 279 8.89 0.71 -9.17
N ARG A 280 8.87 -0.58 -9.53
CA ARG A 280 8.58 -1.08 -10.88
C ARG A 280 7.92 -2.46 -10.79
N HIS A 281 6.66 -2.53 -11.20
CA HIS A 281 5.91 -3.79 -11.23
C HIS A 281 6.20 -4.56 -12.51
N HIS A 282 6.85 -5.72 -12.35
CA HIS A 282 7.24 -6.58 -13.47
C HIS A 282 6.19 -7.63 -13.83
N GLY A 283 5.17 -7.83 -13.00
CA GLY A 283 4.11 -8.82 -13.22
C GLY A 283 2.98 -8.35 -14.13
N HIS A 284 1.93 -9.17 -14.25
CA HIS A 284 0.70 -8.76 -14.91
C HIS A 284 0.02 -7.63 -14.13
N ARG A 285 -0.55 -6.69 -14.88
CA ARG A 285 -1.13 -5.45 -14.32
C ARG A 285 -2.35 -5.71 -13.43
N HIS A 286 -3.14 -6.75 -13.72
CA HIS A 286 -4.32 -7.10 -12.92
C HIS A 286 -3.98 -7.57 -11.50
N HIS A 287 -2.74 -8.01 -11.23
CA HIS A 287 -2.29 -8.34 -9.87
C HIS A 287 -1.80 -7.13 -9.08
N LEU A 288 -1.55 -5.99 -9.72
CA LEU A 288 -0.98 -4.83 -9.03
C LEU A 288 -1.89 -4.31 -7.89
N PRO A 289 -3.23 -4.22 -8.03
CA PRO A 289 -4.08 -3.80 -6.92
C PRO A 289 -3.89 -4.66 -5.66
N ASP A 290 -3.77 -5.99 -5.80
CA ASP A 290 -3.52 -6.88 -4.66
C ASP A 290 -2.11 -6.68 -4.11
N THR A 291 -1.11 -6.54 -4.98
CA THR A 291 0.27 -6.24 -4.55
C THR A 291 0.34 -4.95 -3.73
N ILE A 292 -0.36 -3.90 -4.17
CA ILE A 292 -0.41 -2.60 -3.47
C ILE A 292 -1.08 -2.77 -2.11
N ARG A 293 -2.27 -3.38 -2.05
CA ARG A 293 -3.00 -3.61 -0.79
C ARG A 293 -2.22 -4.49 0.19
N ALA A 294 -1.57 -5.53 -0.32
CA ALA A 294 -0.70 -6.40 0.48
C ALA A 294 0.45 -5.61 1.11
N VAL A 295 1.18 -4.82 0.30
CA VAL A 295 2.29 -3.98 0.81
C VAL A 295 1.78 -2.93 1.79
N ALA A 296 0.62 -2.33 1.55
CA ALA A 296 0.00 -1.36 2.45
C ALA A 296 -0.31 -1.97 3.83
N GLY A 297 -0.96 -3.15 3.84
CA GLY A 297 -1.22 -3.91 5.05
C GLY A 297 0.06 -4.26 5.82
N LEU A 298 1.07 -4.79 5.13
CA LEU A 298 2.38 -5.13 5.72
C LEU A 298 3.09 -3.90 6.34
N LEU A 299 3.08 -2.77 5.63
CA LEU A 299 3.67 -1.54 6.14
C LEU A 299 2.94 -1.04 7.40
N SER A 300 1.61 -1.07 7.39
CA SER A 300 0.80 -0.65 8.54
C SER A 300 1.00 -1.55 9.77
N ASP A 301 1.15 -2.87 9.59
CA ASP A 301 1.45 -3.80 10.68
C ASP A 301 2.81 -3.49 11.32
N GLN A 302 3.82 -3.18 10.50
CA GLN A 302 5.12 -2.77 10.98
C GLN A 302 5.06 -1.44 11.74
N GLN A 303 4.34 -0.45 11.20
CA GLN A 303 4.15 0.85 11.85
C GLN A 303 3.39 0.73 13.19
N ALA A 304 2.41 -0.17 13.27
CA ALA A 304 1.68 -0.44 14.51
C ALA A 304 2.57 -1.11 15.58
N THR A 305 3.49 -1.98 15.17
CA THR A 305 4.39 -2.68 16.09
C THR A 305 5.48 -1.78 16.66
N HIS A 306 5.94 -0.78 15.90
CA HIS A 306 6.88 0.24 16.41
C HIS A 306 6.31 1.06 17.59
N LYS A 307 4.99 1.05 17.80
CA LYS A 307 4.36 1.67 18.98
C LYS A 307 4.48 0.83 20.26
N ARG A 308 4.81 -0.47 20.19
CA ARG A 308 5.22 -1.24 21.38
C ARG A 308 6.65 -0.82 21.75
N LYS A 309 6.83 0.39 22.30
CA LYS A 309 7.92 0.57 23.27
C LYS A 309 7.61 -0.41 24.41
N LEU A 310 8.46 -1.41 24.61
CA LEU A 310 8.47 -2.11 25.90
C LEU A 310 8.63 -1.03 26.99
N PRO A 311 7.94 -1.13 28.14
CA PRO A 311 8.23 -0.26 29.26
C PRO A 311 9.73 -0.34 29.53
N ALA A 312 10.38 0.82 29.68
CA ALA A 312 11.76 0.86 30.11
C ALA A 312 11.85 0.06 31.41
N LEU A 313 12.68 -0.98 31.42
CA LEU A 313 13.05 -1.65 32.67
C LEU A 313 13.52 -0.57 33.64
N PRO A 314 12.98 -0.52 34.86
CA PRO A 314 13.42 0.47 35.84
C PRO A 314 14.93 0.33 35.98
N ALA A 315 15.65 1.45 35.82
CA ALA A 315 17.07 1.49 36.09
C ALA A 315 17.28 0.96 37.51
N GLY A 316 17.91 -0.20 37.61
CA GLY A 316 18.28 -0.78 38.89
C GLY A 316 19.08 0.27 39.64
N ARG A 317 18.57 0.69 40.81
CA ARG A 317 19.39 1.40 41.79
C ARG A 317 20.46 0.42 42.21
N THR A 318 21.69 0.64 41.77
CA THR A 318 22.85 0.17 42.51
C THR A 318 22.86 0.90 43.84
N THR A 319 22.91 0.10 44.90
CA THR A 319 23.09 0.45 46.32
C THR A 319 24.10 1.57 46.54
#